data_AF-A0A7X9ECZ3-F1
#
_entry.id   AF-A0A7X9ECZ3-F1
#
_cell.length_a   1.000
_cell.length_b   1.000
_cell.length_c   1.000
_cell.angle_alpha   90.00
_cell.angle_beta   90.00
_cell.angle_gamma   90.00
#
_symmetry.space_group_name_H-M   'P 1'
#
loop_
_entity.id
_entity.type
_entity.pdbx_description
1 polymer ?
#
loop_
_entity_poly.entity_id
_entity_poly.type
_entity_poly.pdbx_seq_one_letter_code
_entity_poly.pdbx_strand_id
1 'polypeptide(L)' 'GKGLVQDLKPLDDGSGIKITVSRYFTPSGVCIHGTGIEPDIVVELDEKYNYTPISQIPKDDDAQLKKAIEIINRLAG' A
#
# COMPACT_ATOMS: atom_id res chain seq x y z
N GLY A 1 -8.37 -0.31 -1.07
CA GLY A 1 -7.26 -1.29 -1.08
C GLY A 1 -7.19 -2.14 -2.35
N LYS A 2 -5.98 -2.59 -2.74
CA LYS A 2 -5.76 -3.54 -3.86
C LYS A 2 -5.24 -4.87 -3.33
N GLY A 3 -6.00 -5.94 -3.52
CA GLY A 3 -5.70 -7.26 -2.98
C GLY A 3 -6.21 -8.39 -3.88
N LEU A 4 -5.96 -8.29 -5.18
CA LEU A 4 -6.35 -9.28 -6.18
C LEU A 4 -5.12 -9.98 -6.75
N VAL A 5 -5.28 -11.27 -7.06
CA VAL A 5 -4.35 -12.01 -7.93
C VAL A 5 -4.99 -12.09 -9.31
N GLN A 6 -4.25 -11.65 -10.32
CA GLN A 6 -4.69 -11.69 -11.70
C GLN A 6 -3.78 -12.61 -12.50
N ASP A 7 -4.38 -13.42 -13.37
CA ASP A 7 -3.69 -14.29 -14.31
C ASP A 7 -3.95 -13.82 -15.75
N LEU A 8 -2.97 -14.00 -16.63
CA LEU A 8 -3.08 -13.64 -18.04
C LEU A 8 -3.35 -14.90 -18.86
N LYS A 9 -4.49 -14.93 -19.55
CA LYS A 9 -4.82 -15.97 -20.52
C LYS A 9 -4.57 -15.46 -21.93
N PRO A 10 -3.56 -15.99 -22.65
CA PRO A 10 -3.34 -15.62 -24.04
C PRO A 10 -4.47 -16.14 -24.93
N LEU A 11 -4.72 -15.44 -26.04
CA LEU A 11 -5.66 -15.82 -27.10
C LEU A 11 -4.88 -16.14 -28.38
N ASP A 12 -5.50 -16.88 -29.30
CA ASP A 12 -4.84 -17.41 -30.50
C ASP A 12 -4.38 -16.31 -31.48
N ASP A 13 -4.99 -15.13 -31.42
CA ASP A 13 -4.62 -13.95 -32.22
C ASP A 13 -3.44 -13.15 -31.65
N GLY A 14 -2.84 -13.63 -30.55
CA GLY A 14 -1.73 -12.98 -29.85
C GLY A 14 -2.18 -11.94 -28.82
N SER A 15 -3.48 -11.69 -28.66
CA SER A 15 -4.01 -10.88 -27.57
C SER A 15 -4.10 -11.68 -26.26
N GLY A 16 -4.61 -11.07 -25.18
CA GLY A 16 -4.75 -11.77 -23.90
C GLY A 16 -5.73 -11.13 -22.93
N ILE A 17 -6.36 -11.97 -22.12
CA ILE A 17 -7.34 -11.57 -21.10
C ILE A 17 -6.71 -11.66 -19.72
N LYS A 18 -6.73 -10.56 -18.96
CA LYS A 18 -6.38 -10.57 -17.54
C LYS A 18 -7.62 -10.86 -16.70
N ILE A 19 -7.61 -11.98 -15.98
CA ILE A 19 -8.74 -12.43 -15.18
C ILE A 19 -8.32 -12.48 -13.72
N THR A 20 -9.18 -11.99 -12.84
CA THR A 20 -8.98 -12.13 -11.39
C THR A 20 -9.28 -13.56 -10.96
N VAL A 21 -8.29 -14.23 -10.39
CA VAL A 21 -8.41 -15.64 -9.98
C VAL A 21 -8.52 -15.82 -8.47
N SER A 22 -7.99 -14.87 -7.68
CA SER A 22 -8.00 -14.95 -6.21
C SER A 22 -8.06 -13.56 -5.56
N ARG A 23 -8.38 -13.55 -4.26
CA ARG A 23 -8.38 -12.36 -3.39
C ARG A 23 -7.52 -12.61 -2.16
N TYR A 24 -6.85 -11.57 -1.67
CA TYR A 24 -6.15 -11.59 -0.39
C TYR A 24 -7.07 -11.19 0.77
N PHE A 25 -6.97 -11.94 1.86
CA PHE A 25 -7.70 -11.72 3.10
C PHE A 25 -6.71 -11.59 4.28
N THR A 26 -7.07 -10.80 5.27
CA THR A 26 -6.36 -10.77 6.56
C THR A 26 -6.59 -12.09 7.33
N PRO A 27 -5.77 -12.41 8.35
CA PRO A 27 -6.02 -13.56 9.23
C PRO A 27 -7.41 -13.54 9.90
N SER A 28 -7.95 -12.34 10.14
CA SER A 28 -9.31 -12.14 10.66
C SER A 28 -10.41 -12.29 9.61
N GLY A 29 -10.07 -12.63 8.36
CA GLY A 29 -11.03 -12.88 7.29
C GLY A 29 -11.51 -11.63 6.55
N VAL A 30 -10.87 -10.48 6.72
CA VAL A 30 -11.24 -9.23 6.02
C VAL A 30 -10.66 -9.23 4.61
N CYS A 31 -11.51 -9.04 3.60
CA CYS A 31 -11.08 -8.89 2.21
C CYS A 31 -10.33 -7.56 2.03
N ILE A 32 -9.09 -7.61 1.52
CA ILE A 32 -8.26 -6.42 1.33
C ILE A 32 -8.68 -5.61 0.08
N HIS A 33 -9.20 -6.28 -0.94
CA HIS A 33 -9.63 -5.59 -2.16
C HIS A 33 -10.90 -4.77 -1.90
N GLY A 34 -10.91 -3.51 -2.34
CA GLY A 34 -11.95 -2.53 -2.01
C GLY A 34 -11.65 -1.84 -0.69
N THR A 35 -11.47 -2.60 0.39
CA THR A 35 -11.28 -2.08 1.76
C THR A 35 -9.90 -1.46 1.97
N GLY A 36 -8.81 -2.21 1.81
CA GLY A 36 -7.47 -1.81 2.24
C GLY A 36 -7.14 -2.25 3.66
N ILE A 37 -6.06 -1.70 4.21
CA ILE A 37 -5.63 -1.89 5.60
C ILE A 37 -5.56 -0.50 6.22
N GLU A 38 -6.18 -0.35 7.38
CA GLU A 38 -6.13 0.90 8.14
C GLU A 38 -4.81 0.95 8.95
N PRO A 39 -4.08 2.07 8.94
CA PRO A 39 -2.89 2.22 9.79
C PRO A 39 -3.27 2.25 11.27
N ASP A 40 -2.49 1.59 12.12
CA ASP A 40 -2.65 1.72 13.58
C ASP A 40 -2.32 3.14 14.08
N ILE A 41 -1.42 3.83 13.36
CA ILE A 41 -1.01 5.21 13.63
C ILE A 41 -1.10 5.98 12.31
N VAL A 42 -2.05 6.91 12.23
CA VAL A 42 -2.19 7.81 11.09
C VAL A 42 -1.20 8.97 11.24
N VAL A 43 -0.42 9.22 10.19
CA VAL A 43 0.51 10.34 10.09
C VAL A 43 0.25 11.04 8.76
N GLU A 44 -0.32 12.23 8.85
CA GLU A 44 -0.64 13.04 7.68
C GLU A 44 0.63 13.57 7.01
N LEU A 45 0.56 13.72 5.69
CA LEU A 45 1.61 14.37 4.92
C LEU A 45 1.51 15.89 5.10
N ASP A 46 2.66 16.56 5.20
CA ASP A 46 2.71 18.03 5.23
C ASP A 46 2.10 18.60 3.93
N GLU A 47 1.20 19.58 4.07
CA GLU A 47 0.47 20.19 2.96
C GLU A 47 1.40 20.73 1.86
N LYS A 48 2.63 21.11 2.19
CA LYS A 48 3.63 21.56 1.21
C LYS A 48 3.97 20.51 0.14
N TYR A 49 3.68 19.24 0.39
CA TYR A 49 3.94 18.13 -0.54
C TYR A 49 2.71 17.60 -1.28
N ASN A 50 1.53 18.23 -1.15
CA ASN A 50 0.29 17.74 -1.76
C ASN A 50 0.38 17.55 -3.30
N TYR A 51 1.25 18.28 -3.98
CA TYR A 51 1.48 18.20 -5.42
C TYR A 51 2.87 17.65 -5.78
N THR A 52 3.60 17.16 -4.79
CA THR A 52 4.92 16.56 -4.98
C THR A 52 4.77 15.05 -5.11
N PRO A 53 5.34 14.42 -6.15
CA PRO A 53 5.40 12.96 -6.21
C PRO A 53 6.06 12.41 -4.96
N ILE A 54 5.46 11.39 -4.32
CA ILE A 54 5.96 10.81 -3.06
C ILE A 54 7.45 10.44 -3.16
N SER A 55 7.89 9.94 -4.33
CA SER A 55 9.29 9.57 -4.59
C SER A 55 10.29 10.73 -4.58
N GLN A 56 9.82 11.98 -4.61
CA GLN A 56 10.63 13.20 -4.63
C GLN A 56 10.62 13.95 -3.30
N ILE A 57 9.86 13.48 -2.31
CA ILE A 57 9.84 14.08 -0.98
C ILE A 57 11.19 13.79 -0.31
N PRO A 58 11.92 14.83 0.17
CA PRO A 58 13.19 14.61 0.86
C PRO A 58 13.00 13.66 2.03
N LYS A 59 13.91 12.69 2.19
CA LYS A 59 13.85 11.70 3.27
C LYS A 59 13.83 12.36 4.65
N ASP A 60 14.55 13.46 4.80
CA ASP A 60 14.60 14.25 6.05
C ASP A 60 13.29 14.97 6.35
N ASP A 61 12.35 15.05 5.39
CA ASP A 61 11.03 15.64 5.57
C ASP A 61 9.90 14.58 5.61
N ASP A 62 10.25 13.29 5.52
CA ASP A 62 9.28 12.19 5.59
C ASP A 62 8.76 12.00 7.03
N ALA A 63 7.58 12.54 7.30
CA ALA A 63 6.92 12.44 8.59
C ALA A 63 6.60 10.99 8.99
N GLN A 64 6.24 10.14 8.03
CA GLN A 64 5.87 8.75 8.27
C GLN A 64 7.10 7.93 8.68
N LEU A 65 8.25 8.15 8.02
CA LEU A 65 9.52 7.52 8.37
C LEU A 65 9.99 7.93 9.77
N LYS A 66 9.96 9.23 10.08
CA LYS A 66 10.33 9.72 11.42
C LYS A 66 9.48 9.08 12.51
N LYS A 67 8.16 9.00 12.28
CA LYS A 67 7.24 8.38 13.24
C LYS A 67 7.52 6.89 13.41
N ALA A 68 7.82 6.17 12.33
CA ALA A 68 8.19 4.76 12.40
C ALA A 68 9.43 4.53 13.27
N ILE A 69 10.48 5.34 13.08
CA ILE A 69 11.73 5.26 13.88
C ILE A 69 11.45 5.55 15.36
N GLU A 70 10.66 6.59 15.66
CA GLU A 70 10.26 6.94 17.04
C GLU A 70 9.56 5.75 17.74
N ILE A 71 8.57 5.15 17.07
CA ILE A 71 7.80 4.03 17.63
C ILE A 71 8.66 2.78 17.80
N ILE A 72 9.52 2.45 16.83
CA ILE A 72 10.44 1.31 16.93
C ILE A 72 11.38 1.49 18.13
N ASN A 73 11.98 2.67 18.29
CA ASN A 73 12.88 2.94 19.42
C ASN A 73 12.16 2.86 20.77
N ARG A 74 10.89 3.31 20.83
CA ARG A 74 10.07 3.20 22.04
C ARG A 74 9.72 1.74 22.39
N LEU A 75 9.53 0.88 21.39
CA LEU A 75 9.21 -0.54 21.61
C LEU A 75 10.45 -1.40 21.92
N ALA A 76 11.63 -0.94 21.50
CA ALA A 76 12.90 -1.63 21.71
C ALA A 76 13.57 -1.32 23.07
N GLY A 77 13.13 -0.27 23.76
CA GLY A 77 13.55 0.08 25.12
C GLY A 77 12.59 -0.45 26.16
#